data_AF-A0A7Y0D525-F1
#
_entry.id   AF-A0A7Y0D525-F1
#
_cell.length_a   1.000
_cell.length_b   1.000
_cell.length_c   1.000
_cell.angle_alpha   90.00
_cell.angle_beta   90.00
_cell.angle_gamma   90.00
#
_symmetry.space_group_name_H-M   'P 1'
#
loop_
_entity.id
_entity.type
_entity.pdbx_description
1 polymer ?
#
loop_
_entity_poly.entity_id
_entity_poly.type
_entity_poly.pdbx_seq_one_letter_code
_entity_poly.pdbx_strand_id
1 'polypeptide(L)' 'MVMSPLEKQIKTLEERARILDSILEVAKTPGGRITEDGKDLYFILRKSGLTKSQVARVLQVTPAALTKFGDPK' A
#
# COMPACT_ATOMS: atom_id res chain seq x y z
N MET A 1 5.57 -30.33 -17.64
CA MET A 1 6.25 -29.17 -18.27
C MET A 1 7.04 -28.44 -17.18
N VAL A 2 8.31 -28.12 -17.44
CA VAL A 2 9.14 -27.35 -16.50
C VAL A 2 8.85 -25.87 -16.73
N MET A 3 8.46 -25.15 -15.68
CA MET A 3 8.26 -23.69 -15.77
C MET A 3 9.56 -23.00 -16.19
N SER A 4 9.45 -22.15 -17.20
CA SER A 4 10.52 -21.28 -17.65
C SER A 4 10.96 -20.32 -16.54
N PRO A 5 12.20 -19.81 -16.57
CA PRO A 5 12.66 -18.82 -15.60
C PRO A 5 11.77 -17.58 -15.52
N LEU A 6 11.19 -17.15 -16.65
CA LEU A 6 10.30 -15.99 -16.71
C LEU A 6 8.96 -16.27 -16.00
N GLU A 7 8.35 -17.43 -16.23
CA GLU A 7 7.11 -17.83 -15.55
C GLU A 7 7.29 -17.88 -14.02
N LYS A 8 8.44 -18.36 -13.54
CA LYS A 8 8.75 -18.36 -12.10
C LYS A 8 8.84 -16.94 -11.52
N GLN A 9 9.46 -16.02 -12.26
CA GLN A 9 9.56 -14.62 -11.84
C GLN A 9 8.18 -13.95 -11.81
N ILE A 10 7.36 -14.16 -12.84
CA ILE A 10 5.99 -13.63 -12.90
C ILE A 10 5.18 -14.15 -11.72
N LYS A 11 5.20 -15.46 -11.47
CA LYS A 11 4.47 -16.05 -10.33
C LYS A 11 4.91 -15.46 -8.98
N THR A 12 6.21 -15.21 -8.81
CA THR A 12 6.74 -14.56 -7.61
C THR A 12 6.21 -13.14 -7.46
N LEU A 13 6.12 -12.38 -8.56
CA LEU A 13 5.55 -11.03 -8.55
C LEU A 13 4.05 -11.04 -8.24
N GLU A 14 3.31 -12.00 -8.79
CA GLU A 14 1.87 -12.18 -8.50
C GLU A 14 1.61 -12.53 -7.03
N GLU A 15 2.45 -13.37 -6.42
CA GLU A 15 2.38 -13.67 -4.98
C GLU A 15 2.63 -12.43 -4.13
N ARG A 16 3.65 -11.63 -4.47
CA ARG A 16 3.94 -10.37 -3.78
C ARG A 16 2.82 -9.34 -3.95
N ALA A 17 2.24 -9.24 -5.15
CA ALA A 17 1.13 -8.35 -5.43
C ALA A 17 -0.10 -8.71 -4.60
N ARG A 18 -0.45 -10.00 -4.50
CA ARG A 18 -1.56 -10.46 -3.66
C ARG A 18 -1.41 -10.08 -2.19
N ILE A 19 -0.20 -10.23 -1.63
CA ILE A 19 0.06 -9.82 -0.24
C ILE A 19 -0.14 -8.31 -0.09
N LEU A 20 0.36 -7.51 -1.04
CA LEU A 20 0.15 -6.07 -1.02
C LEU A 20 -1.34 -5.71 -1.08
N ASP A 21 -2.09 -6.35 -1.97
CA ASP A 21 -3.53 -6.10 -2.11
C ASP A 21 -4.27 -6.39 -0.80
N SER A 22 -3.98 -7.51 -0.12
CA SER A 22 -4.58 -7.81 1.19
C SER A 22 -4.24 -6.76 2.26
N ILE A 23 -3.02 -6.20 2.25
CA ILE A 23 -2.66 -5.11 3.16
C ILE A 23 -3.46 -3.84 2.82
N LEU A 24 -3.65 -3.56 1.53
CA LEU A 24 -4.39 -2.39 1.09
C LEU A 24 -5.89 -2.50 1.35
N GLU A 25 -6.45 -3.71 1.32
CA GLU A 25 -7.86 -3.97 1.65
C GLU A 25 -8.18 -3.64 3.11
N VAL A 26 -7.28 -3.92 4.06
CA VAL A 26 -7.50 -3.56 5.47
C VAL A 26 -7.21 -2.07 5.72
N ALA A 27 -6.36 -1.44 4.91
CA ALA A 27 -5.96 -0.05 5.07
C ALA A 27 -7.05 0.97 4.69
N LYS A 28 -8.07 0.55 3.93
CA LYS A 28 -9.15 1.45 3.48
C LYS A 28 -10.50 0.73 3.41
N THR A 29 -11.56 1.47 3.64
CA THR A 29 -12.92 0.98 3.40
C THR A 29 -13.20 0.89 1.89
N PRO A 30 -14.25 0.16 1.47
CA PRO A 30 -14.68 0.13 0.06
C PRO A 30 -14.95 1.52 -0.54
N GLY A 31 -15.33 2.50 0.29
CA GLY A 31 -15.53 3.90 -0.10
C GLY A 31 -14.24 4.74 -0.13
N GLY A 32 -13.06 4.14 0.02
CA GLY A 32 -11.77 4.81 -0.04
C GLY A 32 -11.40 5.63 1.21
N ARG A 33 -12.10 5.44 2.33
CA ARG A 33 -11.73 6.08 3.61
C ARG A 33 -10.64 5.27 4.29
N ILE A 34 -9.58 5.94 4.72
CA ILE A 34 -8.49 5.30 5.49
C ILE A 34 -9.00 4.82 6.86
N THR A 35 -8.70 3.57 7.19
CA THR A 35 -8.98 2.92 8.47
C THR A 35 -7.90 3.28 9.51
N GLU A 36 -8.04 2.84 10.77
CA GLU A 36 -6.95 3.00 11.74
C GLU A 36 -5.72 2.18 11.34
N ASP A 37 -5.89 0.94 10.84
CA ASP A 37 -4.77 0.15 10.31
C ASP A 37 -4.08 0.86 9.13
N GLY A 38 -4.85 1.51 8.25
CA GLY A 38 -4.31 2.30 7.15
C GLY A 38 -3.57 3.56 7.61
N LYS A 39 -3.95 4.13 8.74
CA LYS A 39 -3.27 5.26 9.36
C LYS A 39 -1.93 4.81 9.98
N ASP A 40 -1.89 3.65 10.62
CA ASP A 40 -0.63 3.06 11.10
C ASP A 40 0.31 2.77 9.93
N LEU A 41 -0.21 2.20 8.84
CA LEU A 41 0.54 2.00 7.61
C LEU A 41 1.06 3.33 7.03
N TYR A 42 0.22 4.38 6.99
CA TYR A 42 0.65 5.72 6.57
C TYR A 42 1.84 6.21 7.39
N PHE A 43 1.81 6.07 8.73
CA PHE A 43 2.90 6.52 9.58
C PHE A 43 4.18 5.70 9.40
N ILE A 44 4.06 4.38 9.26
CA ILE A 44 5.20 3.51 8.95
C ILE A 44 5.87 3.95 7.64
N LEU A 45 5.08 4.17 6.58
CA LEU A 45 5.60 4.59 5.28
C LEU A 45 6.22 5.99 5.32
N ARG A 46 5.62 6.94 6.05
CA ARG A 46 6.20 8.28 6.26
C ARG A 46 7.54 8.20 7.01
N LYS A 47 7.62 7.37 8.04
CA LYS A 47 8.86 7.17 8.83
C LYS A 47 9.98 6.51 8.00
N SER A 48 9.60 5.66 7.05
CA SER A 48 10.52 5.09 6.05
C SER A 48 10.96 6.09 4.96
N GLY A 49 10.53 7.35 5.03
CA GLY A 49 10.96 8.44 4.15
C GLY A 49 10.08 8.68 2.94
N LEU A 50 8.95 7.98 2.77
CA LEU A 50 8.05 8.23 1.64
C LEU A 50 7.30 9.54 1.85
N THR A 51 7.22 10.38 0.82
CA THR A 51 6.40 11.60 0.83
C THR A 51 4.91 11.28 0.89
N LYS A 52 4.06 12.22 1.35
CA LYS A 52 2.60 12.03 1.38
C LYS A 52 2.03 11.64 0.00
N SER A 53 2.58 12.19 -1.09
CA SER A 53 2.18 11.85 -2.46
C SER A 53 2.51 10.40 -2.83
N GLN A 54 3.69 9.91 -2.43
CA GLN A 54 4.06 8.50 -2.62
C GLN A 54 3.18 7.57 -1.79
N VAL A 55 2.87 7.94 -0.55
CA VAL A 55 1.96 7.15 0.30
C VAL A 55 0.54 7.11 -0.29
N ALA A 56 0.03 8.24 -0.80
CA ALA A 56 -1.26 8.29 -1.50
C ALA A 56 -1.31 7.34 -2.70
N ARG A 57 -0.20 7.22 -3.45
CA ARG A 57 -0.08 6.29 -4.58
C ARG A 57 -0.08 4.83 -4.12
N VAL A 58 0.64 4.49 -3.05
CA VAL A 58 0.66 3.14 -2.48
C VAL A 58 -0.73 2.73 -1.99
N LEU A 59 -1.39 3.60 -1.24
CA LEU A 59 -2.73 3.34 -0.70
C LEU A 59 -3.84 3.42 -1.77
N GLN A 60 -3.50 3.92 -2.95
CA GLN A 60 -4.43 4.21 -4.05
C GLN A 60 -5.61 5.08 -3.59
N VAL A 61 -5.28 6.20 -2.94
CA VAL A 61 -6.24 7.20 -2.47
C VAL A 61 -5.86 8.59 -2.98
N THR A 62 -6.80 9.53 -2.92
CA THR A 62 -6.48 10.93 -3.22
C THR A 62 -5.59 11.51 -2.13
N PRO A 63 -4.69 12.46 -2.46
CA PRO A 63 -3.89 13.16 -1.44
C PRO A 63 -4.75 13.83 -0.36
N ALA A 64 -5.97 14.26 -0.70
CA ALA A 64 -6.95 14.84 0.23
C ALA A 64 -7.48 13.84 1.27
N ALA A 65 -7.42 12.54 1.00
CA ALA A 65 -7.75 11.53 2.02
C ALA A 65 -6.70 11.49 3.15
N LEU A 66 -5.49 12.01 2.88
CA LEU A 66 -4.36 11.99 3.80
C LEU A 66 -4.07 13.35 4.48
N THR A 67 -4.70 14.44 4.06
CA THR A 67 -4.43 15.80 4.59
C THR A 67 -4.71 15.93 6.09
N LYS A 68 -5.64 15.13 6.62
CA LYS A 68 -5.94 15.07 8.06
C LYS A 68 -4.83 14.42 8.90
N PHE A 69 -3.86 13.77 8.27
CA PHE A 69 -2.75 13.13 8.97
C PHE A 69 -1.52 14.03 8.94
N GLY A 70 -1.00 14.33 10.14
CA GLY A 70 0.27 15.03 10.32
C GLY A 70 1.46 14.17 9.88
N ASP A 71 2.66 14.74 9.96
CA ASP A 71 3.87 13.94 9.87
C ASP A 71 4.15 13.26 11.22
N PRO A 72 4.63 12.00 11.23
CA PRO A 72 5.05 11.36 12.47
C PRO A 72 6.16 12.18 13.13
N LYS A 73 6.04 12.37 14.45
CA LYS A 73 7.08 13.00 15.27
C LYS A 73 8.23 12.03 15.55
#